data_AF-A0A6N7STQ1-F1
#
_entry.id   AF-A0A6N7STQ1-F1
#
_cell.length_a   1.000
_cell.length_b   1.000
_cell.length_c   1.000
_cell.angle_alpha   90.00
_cell.angle_beta   90.00
_cell.angle_gamma   90.00
#
_symmetry.space_group_name_H-M   'P 1'
#
loop_
_entity.id
_entity.type
_entity.pdbx_description
1 polymer ?
#
loop_
_entity_poly.entity_id
_entity_poly.type
_entity_poly.pdbx_seq_one_letter_code
_entity_poly.pdbx_strand_id
1 'polypeptide(L)' 'MMDEMSYEMIKSFAYGCTDEEIAALYDITTGEAKKYRDEYSNEIKERREELRKGGYVE' A
#
# COMPACT_ATOMS: atom_id res chain seq x y z
N MET A 1 17.18 2.91 -0.01
CA MET A 1 16.34 3.94 0.65
C MET A 1 15.04 3.92 -0.11
N MET A 2 13.91 3.67 0.56
CA MET A 2 12.61 3.69 -0.09
C MET A 2 12.27 5.13 -0.48
N ASP A 3 11.79 5.34 -1.71
CA ASP A 3 11.33 6.66 -2.12
C ASP A 3 9.98 7.02 -1.49
N GLU A 4 9.66 8.31 -1.48
CA GLU A 4 8.45 8.84 -0.82
C GLU A 4 7.15 8.29 -1.43
N MET A 5 7.12 8.15 -2.76
CA MET A 5 5.95 7.60 -3.47
C MET A 5 5.70 6.15 -3.04
N SER A 6 6.78 5.36 -2.99
CA SER A 6 6.74 3.98 -2.55
C SER A 6 6.20 3.84 -1.12
N TYR A 7 6.68 4.67 -0.21
CA TYR A 7 6.22 4.66 1.18
C TYR A 7 4.73 5.00 1.32
N GLU A 8 4.24 5.97 0.55
CA GLU A 8 2.83 6.35 0.56
C GLU A 8 1.94 5.29 -0.10
N MET A 9 2.38 4.64 -1.18
CA MET A 9 1.64 3.52 -1.77
C MET A 9 1.49 2.35 -0.78
N ILE A 10 2.55 2.00 -0.05
CA ILE A 10 2.49 0.97 1.00
C ILE A 10 1.49 1.32 2.08
N LYS A 11 1.47 2.57 2.55
CA LYS A 11 0.47 3.03 3.52
C LYS A 11 -0.94 2.87 2.99
N SER A 12 -1.20 3.33 1.77
CA SER A 12 -2.54 3.24 1.16
C SER A 12 -3.01 1.79 1.05
N PHE A 13 -2.14 0.88 0.61
CA PHE A 13 -2.44 -0.56 0.64
C PHE A 13 -2.66 -1.11 2.05
N ALA A 14 -1.88 -0.68 3.03
CA ALA A 14 -2.03 -1.11 4.42
C ALA A 14 -3.35 -0.62 5.05
N TYR A 15 -3.86 0.53 4.62
CA TYR A 15 -5.20 1.03 4.95
C TYR A 15 -6.34 0.32 4.22
N GLY A 16 -6.02 -0.58 3.28
CA GLY A 16 -6.99 -1.42 2.60
C GLY A 16 -7.40 -0.95 1.20
N CYS A 17 -6.70 0.04 0.62
CA CYS A 17 -6.94 0.42 -0.77
C CYS A 17 -6.72 -0.77 -1.72
N THR A 18 -7.61 -0.88 -2.69
CA THR A 18 -7.56 -1.85 -3.78
C THR A 18 -6.57 -1.43 -4.87
N ASP A 19 -6.21 -2.37 -5.75
CA ASP A 19 -5.35 -2.08 -6.90
C ASP A 19 -5.95 -0.99 -7.82
N GLU A 20 -7.29 -0.91 -7.90
CA GLU A 20 -8.03 0.08 -8.68
C GLU A 20 -7.97 1.48 -8.05
N GLU A 21 -8.14 1.57 -6.73
CA GLU A 21 -8.02 2.83 -6.00
C GLU A 21 -6.59 3.36 -6.05
N ILE A 22 -5.59 2.50 -5.89
CA ILE A 22 -4.18 2.89 -6.01
C ILE A 22 -3.86 3.34 -7.43
N ALA A 23 -4.33 2.62 -8.44
CA ALA A 23 -4.16 3.03 -9.84
C ALA A 23 -4.70 4.45 -10.08
N ALA A 24 -5.90 4.74 -9.57
CA ALA A 24 -6.51 6.07 -9.69
C ALA A 24 -5.78 7.14 -8.87
N LEU A 25 -5.33 6.83 -7.65
CA LEU A 25 -4.66 7.79 -6.75
C LEU A 25 -3.27 8.20 -7.22
N TYR A 26 -2.53 7.28 -7.83
CA TYR A 26 -1.13 7.48 -8.22
C TYR A 26 -0.92 7.63 -9.72
N ASP A 27 -2.01 7.70 -10.51
CA ASP A 27 -1.99 7.80 -11.98
C ASP A 27 -1.14 6.71 -12.65
N ILE A 28 -1.33 5.46 -12.19
CA ILE A 28 -0.69 4.25 -12.73
C ILE A 28 -1.74 3.26 -13.20
N THR A 29 -1.32 2.22 -13.91
CA THR A 29 -2.24 1.14 -14.28
C THR A 29 -2.52 0.21 -13.10
N THR A 30 -3.70 -0.43 -13.09
CA THR A 30 -4.04 -1.49 -12.12
C THR A 30 -3.02 -2.64 -12.14
N GLY A 31 -2.42 -2.92 -13.30
CA GLY A 31 -1.36 -3.91 -13.43
C GLY A 31 -0.07 -3.52 -12.71
N GLU A 32 0.31 -2.23 -12.75
CA GLU A 32 1.45 -1.70 -11.99
C GLU A 32 1.15 -1.67 -10.50
N ALA A 33 -0.04 -1.23 -10.09
CA ALA A 33 -0.48 -1.27 -8.69
C ALA A 33 -0.42 -2.69 -8.12
N LYS A 34 -0.90 -3.69 -8.87
CA LYS A 34 -0.81 -5.10 -8.49
C LYS A 34 0.63 -5.57 -8.33
N LYS A 35 1.49 -5.28 -9.30
CA LYS A 35 2.93 -5.63 -9.22
C LYS A 35 3.56 -5.02 -7.98
N TYR A 36 3.24 -3.76 -7.68
CA TYR A 36 3.72 -3.05 -6.52
C TYR A 36 3.26 -3.72 -5.21
N ARG A 37 1.97 -4.06 -5.10
CA ARG A 37 1.43 -4.77 -3.94
C ARG A 37 2.12 -6.11 -3.72
N ASP A 38 2.39 -6.84 -4.79
CA ASP A 38 3.04 -8.15 -4.73
C ASP A 38 4.53 -8.01 -4.33
N GLU A 39 5.24 -7.02 -4.87
CA GLU A 39 6.64 -6.69 -4.56
C GLU A 39 6.84 -6.30 -3.08
N TYR A 40 5.98 -5.42 -2.56
CA TYR A 40 6.06 -4.90 -1.19
C TYR A 40 5.09 -5.58 -0.22
N SER A 41 4.71 -6.82 -0.51
CA SER A 41 3.67 -7.53 0.25
C SER A 41 4.01 -7.74 1.73
N ASN A 42 5.30 -7.80 2.09
CA ASN A 42 5.73 -7.95 3.48
C ASN A 42 5.62 -6.62 4.22
N GLU A 43 6.12 -5.54 3.63
CA GLU A 43 6.10 -4.19 4.18
C GLU A 43 4.67 -3.68 4.36
N ILE A 44 3.77 -4.02 3.42
CA ILE A 44 2.33 -3.73 3.54
C ILE A 44 1.73 -4.47 4.74
N LYS A 45 2.08 -5.75 4.96
CA LYS A 45 1.59 -6.52 6.12
C LYS A 45 2.12 -5.97 7.43
N GLU A 46 3.42 -5.64 7.49
CA GLU A 46 4.04 -5.04 8.67
C GLU A 46 3.38 -3.71 9.01
N ARG A 47 3.23 -2.82 8.02
CA ARG A 47 2.54 -1.53 8.21
C ARG A 47 1.10 -1.71 8.64
N ARG A 48 0.37 -2.67 8.06
CA ARG A 48 -1.01 -2.96 8.47
C ARG A 48 -1.08 -3.45 9.92
N GLU A 49 -0.11 -4.25 10.35
CA GLU A 49 -0.03 -4.68 11.76
C GLU A 49 0.29 -3.50 12.69
N GLU A 50 1.17 -2.58 12.30
CA GLU A 50 1.43 -1.34 13.05
C GLU A 50 0.16 -0.50 13.20
N LEU A 51 -0.57 -0.30 12.09
CA LEU A 51 -1.84 0.44 12.09
C LEU A 51 -2.90 -0.25 12.97
N ARG A 52 -2.98 -1.59 12.94
CA ARG A 52 -3.88 -2.36 13.80
C ARG A 52 -3.52 -2.22 15.28
N LYS A 53 -2.24 -2.32 15.63
CA LYS A 53 -1.76 -2.11 17.01
C LYS A 53 -2.06 -0.68 17.50
N GLY A 54 -2.03 0.30 16.60
CA GLY A 54 -2.39 1.68 16.87
C GLY A 54 -3.90 1.97 16.91
N GLY A 55 -4.76 1.00 16.57
CA GLY A 55 -6.21 1.19 16.52
C GLY A 55 -6.72 1.99 15.33
N TYR A 56 -5.91 2.12 14.26
CA TYR A 56 -6.29 2.85 13.03
C TYR A 56 -7.04 1.98 12.02
N VAL A 57 -6.88 0.65 12.10
CA VAL A 57 -7.55 -0.34 11.24
C VAL A 57 -7.90 -1.57 12.09
N GLU A 58 -8.98 -2.27 11.72
CA GLU A 58 -9.45 -3.51 12.37
C GLU A 58 -9.11 -4.78 11.57
#